data_AF-A0A6V7JL59-F1
#
_entry.id   AF-A0A6V7JL59-F1
#
_cell.length_a   1.000
_cell.length_b   1.000
_cell.length_c   1.000
_cell.angle_alpha   90.00
_cell.angle_beta   90.00
_cell.angle_gamma   90.00
#
_symmetry.space_group_name_H-M   'P 1'
#
loop_
_entity.id
_entity.type
_entity.pdbx_description
1 polymer ?
#
loop_
_entity_poly.entity_id
_entity_poly.type
_entity_poly.pdbx_seq_one_letter_code
_entity_poly.pdbx_strand_id
1 'polypeptide(L)'
;KHIGPWKLTKDIINQNGFTGMFRGLSSTIAREMPGYFFFFGGYELTRELLAKPGQSRDEIGWQKTMVAGAVGGSVLWLVIFPADVVKSRIQ
;
A
#
# COMPACT_ATOMS: atom_id res chain seq x y z
N LYS A 1 9.51 -9.19 32.31
CA LYS A 1 8.83 -7.89 32.60
C LYS A 1 7.93 -7.59 31.40
N HIS A 2 6.63 -7.91 31.45
CA HIS A 2 5.73 -7.70 30.32
C HIS A 2 5.45 -6.21 30.13
N ILE A 3 5.89 -5.65 29.01
CA ILE A 3 5.52 -4.31 28.59
C ILE A 3 4.19 -4.46 27.86
N GLY A 4 3.10 -3.99 28.49
CA GLY A 4 1.78 -3.99 27.87
C GLY A 4 1.65 -2.84 26.84
N PRO A 5 0.79 -2.98 25.80
CA PRO A 5 0.61 -1.96 24.78
C PRO A 5 0.24 -0.59 25.37
N TRP A 6 -0.64 -0.57 26.37
CA TRP A 6 -1.05 0.67 27.06
C TRP A 6 0.09 1.37 27.77
N LYS A 7 0.96 0.59 28.42
CA LYS A 7 2.13 1.12 29.13
C LYS A 7 3.13 1.70 28.13
N LEU A 8 3.38 0.99 27.03
CA LEU A 8 4.27 1.46 25.96
C LEU A 8 3.76 2.77 25.33
N THR A 9 2.47 2.87 24.99
CA THR A 9 1.88 4.10 24.44
C THR A 9 2.01 5.27 25.41
N LYS A 10 1.72 5.05 26.69
CA LYS A 10 1.87 6.09 27.73
C LYS A 10 3.32 6.53 27.87
N ASP A 11 4.26 5.59 27.85
CA ASP A 11 5.69 5.86 27.93
C ASP A 11 6.19 6.67 26.70
N ILE A 12 5.73 6.34 25.49
CA ILE A 12 6.06 7.07 24.25
C ILE A 12 5.53 8.50 24.31
N ILE A 13 4.26 8.70 24.71
CA ILE A 13 3.65 10.02 24.81
C ILE A 13 4.36 10.89 25.85
N ASN A 14 4.72 10.32 27.00
CA ASN A 14 5.43 11.06 28.05
C ASN A 14 6.86 11.45 27.64
N GLN A 15 7.55 10.63 26.85
CA GLN A 15 8.94 10.87 26.46
C GLN A 15 9.09 11.75 25.21
N ASN A 16 8.22 11.56 24.21
CA ASN A 16 8.35 12.17 22.88
C ASN A 16 7.13 13.02 22.49
N GLY A 17 6.14 13.18 23.37
CA GLY A 17 4.86 13.82 23.05
C GLY A 17 4.01 13.01 22.08
N PHE A 18 2.91 13.61 21.63
CA PHE A 18 1.99 12.99 20.65
C PHE A 18 2.66 12.73 19.29
N THR A 19 3.63 13.56 18.89
CA THR A 19 4.38 13.40 17.63
C THR A 19 5.29 12.16 17.66
N GLY A 20 5.68 11.69 18.84
CA GLY A 20 6.44 10.45 19.03
C GLY A 20 5.75 9.21 18.45
N MET A 21 4.42 9.18 18.41
CA MET A 21 3.64 8.07 17.83
C MET A 21 3.75 8.01 16.30
N PHE A 22 4.04 9.13 15.65
CA PHE A 22 4.17 9.23 14.19
C PHE A 22 5.62 9.20 13.72
N ARG A 23 6.57 8.99 14.64
CA ARG A 23 7.99 8.91 14.31
C ARG A 23 8.23 7.69 13.42
N GLY A 24 8.62 7.94 12.16
CA GLY A 24 8.81 6.92 11.14
C GLY A 24 7.68 6.81 10.11
N LEU A 25 6.54 7.48 10.33
CA LEU A 25 5.42 7.47 9.38
C LEU A 25 5.83 7.98 8.00
N SER A 26 6.65 9.04 7.92
CA SER A 26 7.13 9.59 6.65
C SER A 26 7.99 8.59 5.86
N SER A 27 8.87 7.84 6.54
CA SER A 27 9.67 6.79 5.92
C SER A 27 8.79 5.63 5.42
N THR A 28 7.78 5.24 6.21
CA THR A 28 6.79 4.24 5.79
C THR A 28 6.03 4.71 4.55
N ILE A 29 5.53 5.95 4.55
CA ILE A 29 4.82 6.53 3.40
C ILE A 29 5.73 6.57 2.18
N ALA A 30 6.97 7.04 2.30
CA ALA A 30 7.90 7.11 1.18
C ALA A 30 8.21 5.73 0.57
N ARG A 31 8.24 4.67 1.40
CA ARG A 31 8.45 3.29 0.93
C ARG A 31 7.21 2.71 0.25
N GLU A 32 6.03 2.96 0.80
CA GLU A 32 4.77 2.33 0.36
C GLU A 32 4.11 3.09 -0.81
N MET A 33 4.31 4.41 -0.90
CA MET A 33 3.69 5.27 -1.92
C MET A 33 3.93 4.80 -3.36
N PRO A 34 5.17 4.45 -3.78
CA PRO A 34 5.41 4.00 -5.14
C PRO A 34 4.62 2.73 -5.46
N GLY A 35 4.62 1.75 -4.54
CA GLY A 35 3.87 0.50 -4.70
C GLY A 35 2.38 0.75 -4.91
N TYR A 36 1.77 1.58 -4.05
CA TYR A 36 0.37 1.94 -4.18
C TYR A 36 0.07 2.75 -5.44
N PHE A 37 0.97 3.65 -5.85
CA PHE A 37 0.82 4.40 -7.11
C PHE A 37 0.70 3.46 -8.31
N PHE A 38 1.61 2.48 -8.40
CA PHE A 38 1.59 1.50 -9.49
C PHE A 38 0.41 0.52 -9.39
N PHE A 39 0.00 0.15 -8.17
CA PHE A 39 -1.21 -0.63 -7.94
C PHE A 39 -2.46 0.07 -8.47
N PHE A 40 -2.72 1.30 -8.02
CA PHE A 40 -3.89 2.07 -8.41
C PHE A 40 -3.84 2.43 -9.89
N GLY A 41 -2.65 2.75 -10.43
CA GLY A 41 -2.47 2.98 -11.86
C GLY A 41 -2.83 1.75 -12.70
N GLY A 42 -2.32 0.57 -12.34
CA GLY A 42 -2.64 -0.69 -13.03
C GLY A 42 -4.12 -1.09 -12.89
N TYR A 43 -4.69 -0.92 -11.69
CA TYR A 43 -6.11 -1.16 -11.42
C TYR A 43 -7.01 -0.27 -12.28
N GLU A 44 -6.75 1.03 -12.27
CA GLU A 44 -7.59 2.02 -12.96
C GLU A 44 -7.42 1.90 -14.48
N LEU A 45 -6.21 1.69 -14.98
CA LEU A 45 -6.01 1.41 -16.42
C LEU A 45 -6.77 0.15 -16.86
N THR A 46 -6.74 -0.91 -16.05
CA THR A 46 -7.44 -2.16 -16.37
C THR A 46 -8.96 -1.98 -16.36
N ARG A 47 -9.50 -1.20 -15.41
CA ARG A 47 -10.93 -0.86 -15.38
C ARG A 47 -11.36 -0.10 -16.62
N GLU A 48 -10.53 0.84 -17.08
CA GLU A 48 -10.80 1.62 -18.28
C GLU A 48 -10.81 0.75 -19.54
N LEU A 49 -9.83 -0.15 -19.67
CA LEU A 49 -9.76 -1.10 -20.78
C LEU A 49 -10.92 -2.10 -20.79
N LEU A 50 -11.45 -2.47 -19.62
CA LEU A 50 -12.55 -3.41 -19.47
C LEU A 50 -13.94 -2.75 -19.53
N ALA A 51 -14.02 -1.42 -19.44
CA ALA A 51 -15.26 -0.67 -19.57
C ALA A 51 -15.71 -0.64 -21.04
N LYS A 52 -17.01 -0.82 -21.28
CA LYS A 52 -17.57 -0.66 -22.63
C LYS A 52 -17.70 0.83 -22.96
N PRO A 53 -17.65 1.23 -24.24
CA PRO A 53 -17.93 2.62 -24.64
C PRO A 53 -19.30 3.07 -24.10
N GLY A 54 -19.34 4.12 -23.29
CA GLY A 54 -20.55 4.65 -22.66
C GLY A 54 -20.96 4.01 -21.33
N GLN A 55 -20.20 3.04 -20.81
CA GLN A 55 -20.45 2.42 -19.51
C GLN A 55 -19.59 3.09 -18.42
N SER A 56 -20.16 3.38 -17.26
CA SER A 56 -19.40 3.95 -16.14
C SER A 56 -18.44 2.91 -15.55
N ARG A 57 -17.30 3.38 -15.03
CA ARG A 57 -16.27 2.56 -14.37
C ARG A 57 -16.83 1.83 -13.14
N ASP A 58 -17.92 2.29 -12.56
CA ASP A 58 -18.55 1.64 -11.39
C ASP A 58 -19.58 0.58 -11.78
N GLU A 59 -19.93 0.48 -13.07
CA GLU A 59 -20.94 -0.44 -13.59
C GLU A 59 -20.34 -1.71 -14.21
N ILE A 60 -19.01 -1.86 -14.22
CA ILE A 60 -18.32 -3.00 -14.87
C ILE A 60 -18.56 -4.34 -14.15
N GLY A 61 -19.10 -4.31 -12.93
CA GLY A 61 -19.44 -5.50 -12.16
C GLY A 61 -18.26 -6.18 -11.47
N TRP A 62 -18.56 -7.00 -10.47
CA TRP A 62 -17.58 -7.56 -9.53
C TRP A 62 -16.46 -8.39 -10.20
N GLN A 63 -16.78 -9.10 -11.28
CA GLN A 63 -15.81 -9.95 -11.99
C GLN A 63 -14.68 -9.12 -12.61
N LYS A 64 -15.03 -8.01 -13.28
CA LYS A 64 -14.04 -7.13 -13.91
C LYS A 64 -13.26 -6.33 -12.88
N THR A 65 -13.90 -5.93 -11.78
CA THR A 65 -13.22 -5.32 -10.63
C THR A 65 -12.19 -6.27 -10.01
N MET A 66 -12.52 -7.56 -9.88
CA MET A 66 -11.58 -8.57 -9.38
C MET A 66 -10.38 -8.74 -10.32
N VAL A 67 -10.61 -8.78 -11.63
CA VAL A 67 -9.54 -8.84 -12.65
C VAL A 67 -8.64 -7.61 -12.57
N ALA A 68 -9.23 -6.41 -12.48
CA ALA A 68 -8.48 -5.17 -12.31
C ALA A 68 -7.64 -5.18 -11.01
N GLY A 69 -8.18 -5.73 -9.92
CA GLY A 69 -7.45 -5.92 -8.66
C GLY A 69 -6.25 -6.85 -8.81
N ALA A 70 -6.43 -7.98 -9.52
CA ALA A 70 -5.34 -8.92 -9.79
C ALA A 70 -4.23 -8.30 -10.65
N VAL A 71 -4.60 -7.51 -11.67
CA VAL A 71 -3.62 -6.79 -12.51
C VAL A 71 -2.90 -5.73 -11.70
N GLY A 72 -3.62 -4.89 -10.94
CA GLY A 72 -3.01 -3.89 -10.06
C GLY A 72 -2.03 -4.53 -9.06
N GLY A 73 -2.42 -5.65 -8.44
CA GLY A 73 -1.55 -6.41 -7.54
C GLY A 73 -0.30 -6.96 -8.23
N SER A 74 -0.44 -7.47 -9.45
CA SER A 74 0.70 -7.97 -10.23
C SER A 74 1.69 -6.86 -10.58
N VAL A 75 1.18 -5.69 -10.99
CA VAL A 75 2.00 -4.51 -11.30
C VAL A 75 2.73 -4.01 -10.05
N LEU A 76 2.05 -3.95 -8.90
CA LEU A 76 2.68 -3.63 -7.62
C LEU A 76 3.86 -4.56 -7.32
N TRP A 77 3.65 -5.87 -7.45
CA TRP A 77 4.71 -6.85 -7.19
C TRP A 77 5.86 -6.74 -8.17
N LEU A 78 5.60 -6.52 -9.46
CA LEU A 78 6.66 -6.33 -10.45
C LEU A 78 7.59 -5.15 -10.13
N VAL A 79 7.05 -4.07 -9.55
CA VAL A 79 7.84 -2.89 -9.17
C VAL A 79 8.56 -3.09 -7.83
N ILE A 80 7.92 -3.74 -6.85
CA ILE A 80 8.49 -3.92 -5.52
C ILE A 80 9.51 -5.06 -5.46
N PHE A 81 9.31 -6.12 -6.23
CA PHE A 81 10.10 -7.34 -6.16
C PHE A 81 11.62 -7.12 -6.32
N PRO A 82 12.11 -6.26 -7.24
CA PRO A 82 13.54 -5.95 -7.31
C PRO A 82 14.09 -5.33 -6.02
N ALA A 83 13.34 -4.43 -5.38
CA ALA A 83 13.75 -3.81 -4.12
C ALA A 83 13.79 -4.83 -2.98
N ASP A 84 12.85 -5.76 -2.95
CA ASP A 84 12.82 -6.86 -1.98
C ASP A 84 13.99 -7.83 -2.14
N VAL A 85 14.39 -8.13 -3.39
CA VAL A 85 15.57 -8.95 -3.68
C VAL A 85 16.86 -8.27 -3.19
N VAL A 86 17.03 -6.97 -3.46
CA VAL A 86 18.20 -6.22 -2.99
C VAL A 86 18.27 -6.22 -1.46
N LYS A 87 17.15 -5.94 -0.79
CA LYS A 87 17.07 -5.98 0.68
C LYS A 87 17.45 -7.36 1.22
N SER A 88 16.94 -8.43 0.62
CA SER A 88 17.18 -9.82 1.06
C SER A 88 18.63 -10.30 0.84
N ARG A 89 19.42 -9.58 0.03
CA ARG A 89 20.84 -9.90 -0.22
C ARG A 89 21.79 -9.11 0.67
N ILE A 90 21.36 -7.95 1.15
CA ILE A 90 22.13 -7.10 2.08
C ILE A 90 21.95 -7.57 3.52
N GLN A 91 20.73 -7.99 3.88
CA GLN A 91 20.37 -8.52 5.19
C GLN A 91 20.83 -9.97 5.35
#